data_AF-M7SNZ6-F1
#
_entry.id   AF-M7SNZ6-F1
#
_cell.length_a   1.000
_cell.length_b   1.000
_cell.length_c   1.000
_cell.angle_alpha   90.00
_cell.angle_beta   90.00
_cell.angle_gamma   90.00
#
_symmetry.space_group_name_H-M   'P 1'
#
loop_
_entity.id
_entity.type
_entity.pdbx_description
1 polymer ?
#
loop_
_entity_poly.entity_id
_entity_poly.type
_entity_poly.pdbx_seq_one_letter_code
_entity_poly.pdbx_strand_id
1 'polypeptide(L)'
;MRDGKLSKAQRNMAMILNYLRMSPAPKVNPLRPLLPGAPPPTHLPLNPLLYLTLAIDSVAPLIRALELPEPMAVRARRRVAVMWILDIVNKKQSRGSGRGQFAARFGEEIVAVVEGRSRVWDKRQQVHKVGTAARANLMHPNVTGKKK
;
A
#
# COMPACT_ATOMS: atom_id res chain seq x y z
N MET A 1 -7.01 2.09 13.80
CA MET A 1 -7.53 2.54 15.12
C MET A 1 -6.76 1.82 16.21
N ARG A 2 -6.56 2.45 17.37
CA ARG A 2 -6.07 1.80 18.61
C ARG A 2 -7.00 2.22 19.76
N ASP A 3 -7.14 1.38 20.77
CA ASP A 3 -7.91 1.62 22.00
C ASP A 3 -9.36 2.14 21.76
N GLY A 4 -10.04 1.65 20.70
CA GLY A 4 -11.39 2.08 20.33
C GLY A 4 -11.53 3.53 19.81
N LYS A 5 -10.44 4.30 19.71
CA LYS A 5 -10.45 5.74 19.40
C LYS A 5 -10.71 6.03 17.92
N LEU A 6 -11.94 5.80 17.45
CA LEU A 6 -12.37 5.98 16.06
C LEU A 6 -12.27 7.44 15.60
N SER A 7 -12.75 8.40 16.40
CA SER A 7 -12.70 9.83 16.11
C SER A 7 -11.28 10.35 15.82
N LYS A 8 -10.29 9.86 16.58
CA LYS A 8 -8.85 10.15 16.34
C LYS A 8 -8.38 9.59 15.00
N ALA A 9 -8.85 8.40 14.60
CA ALA A 9 -8.50 7.81 13.31
C ALA A 9 -9.15 8.56 12.13
N GLN A 10 -10.41 8.98 12.26
CA GLN A 10 -11.12 9.81 11.28
C GLN A 10 -10.43 11.19 11.13
N ARG A 11 -10.08 11.85 12.23
CA ARG A 11 -9.31 13.11 12.22
C ARG A 11 -7.97 12.96 11.52
N ASN A 12 -7.23 11.89 11.79
CA ASN A 12 -5.96 11.61 11.11
C ASN A 12 -6.17 11.40 9.60
N MET A 13 -7.24 10.70 9.18
CA MET A 13 -7.56 10.53 7.77
C MET A 13 -7.86 11.87 7.07
N ALA A 14 -8.66 12.74 7.69
CA ALA A 14 -8.91 14.08 7.17
C ALA A 14 -7.61 14.89 6.98
N MET A 15 -6.68 14.81 7.95
CA MET A 15 -5.36 15.43 7.84
C MET A 15 -4.49 14.82 6.73
N ILE A 16 -4.55 13.49 6.51
CA ILE A 16 -3.84 12.82 5.41
C ILE A 16 -4.36 13.31 4.05
N LEU A 17 -5.69 13.37 3.88
CA LEU A 17 -6.30 13.84 2.63
C LEU A 17 -6.01 15.32 2.36
N ASN A 18 -5.98 16.16 3.40
CA ASN A 18 -5.57 17.56 3.26
C ASN A 18 -4.08 17.68 2.91
N TYR A 19 -3.19 16.86 3.49
CA TYR A 19 -1.78 16.82 3.11
C TYR A 19 -1.60 16.45 1.63
N LEU A 20 -2.33 15.44 1.13
CA LEU A 20 -2.30 15.04 -0.28
C LEU A 20 -2.89 16.10 -1.23
N ARG A 21 -3.81 16.95 -0.76
CA ARG A 21 -4.33 18.09 -1.54
C ARG A 21 -3.31 19.22 -1.66
N MET A 22 -2.47 19.41 -0.64
CA MET A 22 -1.46 20.47 -0.59
C MET A 22 -0.09 20.03 -1.13
N SER A 23 0.12 18.74 -1.37
CA SER A 23 1.37 18.25 -1.96
C SER A 23 1.43 18.55 -3.47
N PRO A 24 2.63 18.81 -4.02
CA PRO A 24 2.78 18.97 -5.47
C PRO A 24 2.44 17.68 -6.21
N ALA A 25 2.16 17.80 -7.51
CA ALA A 25 1.92 16.64 -8.37
C ALA A 25 3.12 15.67 -8.33
N PRO A 26 2.90 14.36 -8.04
CA PRO A 26 3.98 13.41 -7.86
C PRO A 26 4.67 13.06 -9.19
N LYS A 27 5.99 12.90 -9.14
CA LYS A 27 6.81 12.43 -10.28
C LYS A 27 6.79 10.90 -10.33
N VAL A 28 5.88 10.33 -11.13
CA VAL A 28 5.75 8.87 -11.27
C VAL A 28 7.00 8.26 -11.90
N ASN A 29 7.48 7.15 -11.33
CA ASN A 29 8.65 6.44 -11.81
C ASN A 29 8.24 5.35 -12.84
N PRO A 30 8.77 5.34 -14.08
CA PRO A 30 8.41 4.35 -15.09
C PRO A 30 8.76 2.90 -14.71
N LEU A 31 9.75 2.69 -13.84
CA LEU A 31 10.13 1.36 -13.34
C LEU A 31 9.14 0.79 -12.31
N ARG A 32 8.24 1.63 -11.77
CA ARG A 32 7.24 1.26 -10.75
C ARG A 32 5.87 1.80 -11.19
N PRO A 33 5.31 1.26 -12.29
CA PRO A 33 4.04 1.73 -12.83
C PRO A 33 2.91 1.53 -11.82
N LEU A 34 2.01 2.51 -11.79
CA LEU A 34 0.78 2.45 -11.02
C LEU A 34 -0.21 1.47 -11.67
N LEU A 35 -1.39 1.30 -11.05
CA LEU A 35 -2.50 0.57 -11.66
C LEU A 35 -2.81 1.12 -13.08
N PRO A 36 -3.00 0.28 -14.11
CA PRO A 36 -3.38 0.74 -15.43
C PRO A 36 -4.73 1.47 -15.39
N GLY A 37 -4.88 2.50 -16.24
CA GLY A 37 -6.03 3.41 -16.19
C GLY A 37 -5.92 4.51 -15.12
N ALA A 38 -4.77 4.64 -14.45
CA ALA A 38 -4.50 5.80 -13.59
C ALA A 38 -4.60 7.13 -14.38
N PRO A 39 -5.18 8.20 -13.81
CA PRO A 39 -5.18 9.51 -14.42
C PRO A 39 -3.78 10.14 -14.44
N PRO A 40 -3.56 11.23 -15.21
CA PRO A 40 -2.33 12.00 -15.15
C PRO A 40 -1.97 12.43 -13.72
N PRO A 41 -0.67 12.45 -13.33
CA PRO A 41 -0.27 12.77 -11.96
C PRO A 41 -0.71 14.15 -11.45
N THR A 42 -0.92 15.09 -12.37
CA THR A 42 -1.46 16.44 -12.11
C THR A 42 -2.87 16.42 -11.50
N HIS A 43 -3.67 15.38 -11.77
CA HIS A 43 -5.05 15.28 -11.26
C HIS A 43 -5.12 14.69 -9.84
N LEU A 44 -4.00 14.15 -9.31
CA LEU A 44 -3.99 13.44 -8.03
C LEU A 44 -4.16 14.37 -6.81
N PRO A 45 -3.49 15.53 -6.70
CA PRO A 45 -3.72 16.45 -5.57
C PRO A 45 -5.15 17.01 -5.54
N LEU A 46 -5.77 17.23 -6.70
CA LEU A 46 -7.18 17.66 -6.81
C LEU A 46 -8.15 16.62 -6.23
N ASN A 47 -7.82 15.33 -6.38
CA ASN A 47 -8.64 14.19 -5.96
C ASN A 47 -7.91 13.34 -4.90
N PRO A 48 -7.75 13.82 -3.64
CA PRO A 48 -6.93 13.15 -2.64
C PRO A 48 -7.45 11.76 -2.23
N LEU A 49 -8.75 11.48 -2.42
CA LEU A 49 -9.30 10.14 -2.24
C LEU A 49 -8.77 9.17 -3.32
N LEU A 50 -8.76 9.60 -4.58
CA LEU A 50 -8.24 8.83 -5.71
C LEU A 50 -6.72 8.63 -5.59
N TYR A 51 -5.99 9.67 -5.14
CA TYR A 51 -4.57 9.57 -4.81
C TYR A 51 -4.32 8.45 -3.79
N LEU A 52 -5.06 8.46 -2.67
CA LEU A 52 -4.93 7.46 -1.62
C LEU A 52 -5.28 6.04 -2.09
N THR A 53 -6.39 5.86 -2.82
CA THR A 53 -6.79 4.52 -3.31
C THR A 53 -5.83 3.98 -4.35
N LEU A 54 -5.42 4.80 -5.32
CA LEU A 54 -4.47 4.43 -6.37
C LEU A 54 -3.13 3.99 -5.77
N ALA A 55 -2.60 4.72 -4.79
CA ALA A 55 -1.37 4.37 -4.10
C ALA A 55 -1.49 3.01 -3.38
N ILE A 56 -2.57 2.79 -2.65
CA ILE A 56 -2.81 1.53 -1.93
C ILE A 56 -2.95 0.35 -2.90
N ASP A 57 -3.76 0.49 -3.96
CA ASP A 57 -4.06 -0.60 -4.89
C ASP A 57 -2.87 -0.95 -5.80
N SER A 58 -2.04 0.03 -6.17
CA SER A 58 -0.83 -0.22 -6.99
C SER A 58 0.17 -1.13 -6.26
N VAL A 59 0.37 -0.92 -4.95
CA VAL A 59 1.33 -1.72 -4.15
C VAL A 59 0.69 -2.96 -3.51
N ALA A 60 -0.61 -3.16 -3.64
CA ALA A 60 -1.29 -4.29 -3.04
C ALA A 60 -0.84 -5.64 -3.67
N PRO A 61 -0.46 -6.64 -2.87
CA PRO A 61 -0.04 -7.93 -3.40
C PRO A 61 -1.24 -8.68 -3.98
N LEU A 62 -1.09 -9.28 -5.16
CA LEU A 62 -2.14 -10.08 -5.81
C LEU A 62 -2.37 -11.44 -5.14
N ILE A 63 -1.32 -11.99 -4.53
CA ILE A 63 -1.29 -13.34 -3.96
C ILE A 63 -0.77 -13.33 -2.52
N ARG A 64 -1.20 -14.34 -1.75
CA ARG A 64 -0.54 -14.76 -0.51
C ARG A 64 0.47 -15.85 -0.88
N ALA A 65 1.71 -15.74 -0.41
CA ALA A 65 2.76 -16.71 -0.68
C ALA A 65 3.51 -17.05 0.60
N LEU A 66 3.35 -18.29 1.08
CA LEU A 66 4.15 -18.90 2.15
C LEU A 66 4.63 -20.29 1.70
N GLU A 67 3.69 -21.14 1.29
CA GLU A 67 3.96 -22.50 0.79
C GLU A 67 3.22 -22.78 -0.53
N LEU A 68 1.99 -22.27 -0.63
CA LEU A 68 1.13 -22.37 -1.81
C LEU A 68 0.68 -20.95 -2.23
N PRO A 69 0.89 -20.53 -3.49
CA PRO A 69 0.46 -19.20 -3.94
C PRO A 69 -1.04 -19.16 -4.23
N GLU A 70 -1.78 -18.34 -3.48
CA GLU A 70 -3.24 -18.22 -3.59
C GLU A 70 -3.69 -16.78 -3.92
N PRO A 71 -4.71 -16.59 -4.77
CA PRO A 71 -5.23 -15.26 -5.10
C PRO A 71 -5.93 -14.59 -3.90
N MET A 72 -5.79 -13.27 -3.81
CA MET A 72 -6.35 -12.49 -2.68
C MET A 72 -7.52 -11.58 -3.10
N ALA A 73 -8.62 -11.66 -2.34
CA ALA A 73 -9.75 -10.73 -2.45
C ALA A 73 -9.33 -9.27 -2.19
N VAL A 74 -9.99 -8.30 -2.86
CA VAL A 74 -9.62 -6.87 -2.85
C VAL A 74 -9.45 -6.30 -1.44
N ARG A 75 -10.36 -6.62 -0.51
CA ARG A 75 -10.30 -6.19 0.90
C ARG A 75 -9.04 -6.68 1.60
N ALA A 76 -8.62 -7.92 1.36
CA ALA A 76 -7.41 -8.50 1.93
C ALA A 76 -6.15 -7.86 1.32
N ARG A 77 -6.12 -7.65 0.00
CA ARG A 77 -5.03 -6.97 -0.72
C ARG A 77 -4.78 -5.56 -0.16
N ARG A 78 -5.84 -4.74 -0.08
CA ARG A 78 -5.79 -3.39 0.51
C ARG A 78 -5.35 -3.40 1.98
N ARG A 79 -5.84 -4.36 2.78
CA ARG A 79 -5.43 -4.51 4.19
C ARG A 79 -3.91 -4.74 4.31
N VAL A 80 -3.33 -5.63 3.52
CA VAL A 80 -1.88 -5.91 3.56
C VAL A 80 -1.07 -4.68 3.15
N ALA A 81 -1.46 -4.01 2.06
CA ALA A 81 -0.80 -2.77 1.61
C ALA A 81 -0.80 -1.68 2.69
N VAL A 82 -1.96 -1.41 3.30
CA VAL A 82 -2.09 -0.41 4.37
C VAL A 82 -1.27 -0.79 5.60
N MET A 83 -1.21 -2.07 5.99
CA MET A 83 -0.35 -2.51 7.10
C MET A 83 1.13 -2.29 6.77
N TRP A 84 1.58 -2.62 5.56
CA TRP A 84 2.96 -2.39 5.16
C TRP A 84 3.37 -0.92 5.13
N ILE A 85 2.47 -0.03 4.72
CA ILE A 85 2.65 1.43 4.79
C ILE A 85 2.75 1.85 6.26
N LEU A 86 1.84 1.39 7.12
CA LEU A 86 1.86 1.68 8.57
C LEU A 86 3.17 1.22 9.24
N ASP A 87 3.70 0.04 8.88
CA ASP A 87 4.99 -0.45 9.41
C ASP A 87 6.13 0.54 9.16
N ILE A 88 6.16 1.15 7.96
CA ILE A 88 7.21 2.11 7.57
C ILE A 88 6.96 3.45 8.26
N VAL A 89 5.72 3.95 8.24
CA VAL A 89 5.33 5.22 8.86
C VAL A 89 5.61 5.21 10.38
N ASN A 90 5.38 4.08 11.05
CA ASN A 90 5.69 3.92 12.48
C ASN A 90 7.20 3.92 12.77
N LYS A 91 8.04 3.49 11.81
CA LYS A 91 9.52 3.47 11.92
C LYS A 91 10.19 4.79 11.51
N LYS A 92 9.49 5.70 10.80
CA LYS A 92 10.01 7.04 10.49
C LYS A 92 10.20 7.87 11.77
N GLN A 93 11.33 8.54 11.90
CA GLN A 93 11.56 9.56 12.94
C GLN A 93 10.47 10.64 12.90
N SER A 94 10.11 11.21 14.06
CA SER A 94 9.21 12.37 14.09
C SER A 94 9.97 13.64 13.66
N ARG A 95 9.35 14.46 12.81
CA ARG A 95 9.99 15.64 12.16
C ARG A 95 9.46 16.99 12.68
N GLY A 96 8.76 17.03 13.80
CA GLY A 96 8.19 18.27 14.35
C GLY A 96 7.31 18.04 15.58
N SER A 97 6.50 19.03 15.95
CA SER A 97 5.55 18.97 17.09
C SER A 97 4.08 18.90 16.63
N GLY A 98 3.16 18.58 17.54
CA GLY A 98 1.71 18.74 17.34
C GLY A 98 0.93 17.54 16.78
N ARG A 99 -0.40 17.72 16.69
CA ARG A 99 -1.37 16.64 16.46
C ARG A 99 -1.34 16.04 15.05
N GLY A 100 -0.71 16.72 14.08
CA GLY A 100 -0.65 16.32 12.66
C GLY A 100 0.52 15.41 12.28
N GLN A 101 1.52 15.19 13.13
CA GLN A 101 2.76 14.46 12.79
C GLN A 101 2.55 13.09 12.14
N PHE A 102 1.60 12.31 12.65
CA PHE A 102 1.29 10.98 12.09
C PHE A 102 0.69 11.09 10.69
N ALA A 103 -0.23 12.03 10.49
CA ALA A 103 -0.88 12.26 9.22
C ALA A 103 0.11 12.75 8.16
N ALA A 104 1.03 13.66 8.52
CA ALA A 104 2.10 14.12 7.63
C ALA A 104 3.02 12.96 7.22
N ARG A 105 3.58 12.19 8.18
CA ARG A 105 4.45 11.03 7.87
C ARG A 105 3.78 9.95 7.01
N PHE A 106 2.46 9.78 7.16
CA PHE A 106 1.66 8.87 6.35
C PHE A 106 1.41 9.46 4.94
N GLY A 107 1.05 10.74 4.84
CA GLY A 107 0.91 11.45 3.56
C GLY A 107 2.21 11.42 2.74
N GLU A 108 3.34 11.73 3.36
CA GLU A 108 4.69 11.58 2.77
C GLU A 108 4.95 10.17 2.22
N GLU A 109 4.47 9.13 2.90
CA GLU A 109 4.65 7.74 2.44
C GLU A 109 3.75 7.41 1.25
N ILE A 110 2.53 7.95 1.20
CA ILE A 110 1.64 7.82 0.03
C ILE A 110 2.24 8.54 -1.20
N VAL A 111 2.80 9.74 -1.02
CA VAL A 111 3.55 10.45 -2.08
C VAL A 111 4.75 9.60 -2.53
N ALA A 112 5.57 9.11 -1.59
CA ALA A 112 6.72 8.26 -1.91
C ALA A 112 6.35 6.91 -2.56
N VAL A 113 5.16 6.36 -2.28
CA VAL A 113 4.62 5.18 -2.97
C VAL A 113 4.35 5.49 -4.44
N VAL A 114 3.67 6.60 -4.74
CA VAL A 114 3.29 6.97 -6.12
C VAL A 114 4.50 7.41 -6.96
N GLU A 115 5.51 8.02 -6.33
CA GLU A 115 6.80 8.28 -6.96
C GLU A 115 7.71 7.05 -7.06
N GLY A 116 7.26 5.86 -6.63
CA GLY A 116 8.05 4.63 -6.63
C GLY A 116 9.20 4.58 -5.61
N ARG A 117 9.43 5.65 -4.85
CA ARG A 117 10.51 5.82 -3.86
C ARG A 117 10.31 5.01 -2.55
N SER A 118 9.12 4.45 -2.32
CA SER A 118 8.79 3.71 -1.10
C SER A 118 9.31 2.26 -1.08
N ARG A 119 9.73 1.79 0.10
CA ARG A 119 10.11 0.38 0.37
C ARG A 119 8.94 -0.60 0.39
N VAL A 120 7.68 -0.14 0.32
CA VAL A 120 6.51 -1.05 0.23
C VAL A 120 6.54 -1.83 -1.10
N TRP A 121 7.08 -1.22 -2.17
CA TRP A 121 7.29 -1.89 -3.45
C TRP A 121 8.22 -3.11 -3.33
N ASP A 122 9.26 -3.03 -2.50
CA ASP A 122 10.22 -4.11 -2.29
C ASP A 122 9.53 -5.29 -1.56
N LYS A 123 8.69 -4.99 -0.54
CA LYS A 123 7.84 -5.99 0.13
C LYS A 123 6.89 -6.68 -0.86
N ARG A 124 6.23 -5.92 -1.74
CA ARG A 124 5.36 -6.47 -2.81
C ARG A 124 6.13 -7.39 -3.73
N GLN A 125 7.30 -6.95 -4.19
CA GLN A 125 8.15 -7.73 -5.09
C GLN A 125 8.65 -9.02 -4.43
N GLN A 126 9.00 -8.98 -3.13
CA GLN A 126 9.40 -10.16 -2.38
C GLN A 126 8.28 -11.21 -2.33
N VAL A 127 7.04 -10.83 -2.00
CA VAL A 127 5.88 -11.75 -1.99
C VAL A 127 5.64 -12.33 -3.38
N HIS A 128 5.76 -11.52 -4.44
CA HIS A 128 5.55 -11.99 -5.82
C HIS A 128 6.68 -12.94 -6.26
N LYS A 129 7.94 -12.67 -5.92
CA LYS A 129 9.07 -13.59 -6.17
C LYS A 129 8.87 -14.95 -5.49
N VAL A 130 8.48 -14.96 -4.20
CA VAL A 130 8.20 -16.20 -3.46
C VAL A 130 7.06 -16.98 -4.11
N GLY A 131 5.96 -16.31 -4.48
CA GLY A 131 4.84 -16.97 -5.15
C GLY A 131 5.18 -17.49 -6.56
N THR A 132 6.02 -16.77 -7.32
CA THR A 132 6.51 -17.22 -8.63
C THR A 132 7.44 -18.43 -8.52
N ALA A 133 8.25 -18.52 -7.46
CA ALA A 133 9.09 -19.68 -7.17
C ALA A 133 8.25 -20.89 -6.74
N ALA A 134 7.32 -20.69 -5.79
CA ALA A 134 6.44 -21.73 -5.25
C ALA A 134 5.30 -22.18 -6.19
N ARG A 135 5.22 -21.67 -7.43
CA ARG A 135 4.11 -21.97 -8.36
C ARG A 135 3.95 -23.46 -8.68
N ALA A 136 5.05 -24.22 -8.68
CA ALA A 136 5.01 -25.66 -8.94
C ALA A 136 4.34 -26.45 -7.80
N ASN A 137 4.34 -25.93 -6.58
CA ASN A 137 3.75 -26.59 -5.40
C ASN A 137 2.23 -26.80 -5.55
N LEU A 138 1.56 -26.02 -6.40
CA LEU A 138 0.14 -26.20 -6.76
C LEU A 138 -0.16 -27.59 -7.32
N MET A 139 0.79 -28.20 -8.03
CA MET A 139 0.64 -29.51 -8.67
C MET A 139 1.23 -30.66 -7.83
N HIS A 140 1.74 -30.38 -6.62
CA HIS A 140 2.38 -31.39 -5.80
C HIS A 140 1.37 -32.49 -5.39
N PRO A 141 1.68 -33.80 -5.49
CA PRO A 141 0.75 -34.89 -5.19
C PRO A 141 0.08 -34.79 -3.82
N ASN A 142 0.80 -34.35 -2.78
CA ASN A 142 0.24 -34.15 -1.43
C ASN A 142 -0.80 -33.02 -1.33
N VAL A 143 -0.86 -32.12 -2.32
CA VAL A 143 -1.83 -31.01 -2.41
C VAL A 143 -3.03 -31.41 -3.28
N THR A 144 -2.79 -32.13 -4.39
CA THR A 144 -3.84 -32.57 -5.31
C THR A 144 -4.60 -33.80 -4.79
N GLY A 145 -3.88 -34.79 -4.25
CA GLY A 145 -4.45 -36.05 -3.73
C GLY A 145 -5.25 -35.92 -2.43
N LYS A 146 -5.16 -34.79 -1.72
CA LYS A 146 -5.98 -34.48 -0.54
C LYS A 146 -7.35 -33.86 -0.87
N LYS A 147 -7.68 -33.65 -2.15
CA LYS A 147 -9.02 -33.28 -2.58
C LYS A 147 -9.88 -34.53 -2.82
N LYS A 148 -10.30 -35.17 -1.72
CA LYS A 148 -11.42 -36.12 -1.65
C LYS A 148 -12.23 -35.79 -0.40
#